data_AF-A0A662TPD9-F1
#
_entry.id   AF-A0A662TPD9-F1
#
_cell.length_a   1.000
_cell.length_b   1.000
_cell.length_c   1.000
_cell.angle_alpha   90.00
_cell.angle_beta   90.00
_cell.angle_gamma   90.00
#
_symmetry.space_group_name_H-M   'P 1'
#
loop_
_entity.id
_entity.type
_entity.pdbx_description
1 polymer ?
#
loop_
_entity_poly.entity_id
_entity_poly.type
_entity_poly.pdbx_seq_one_letter_code
_entity_poly.pdbx_strand_id
1 'polypeptide(L)'
;MRFLRWGPLVRQVLLGPGHPGHAQGGGAGAHEAYLRGVSMRAEEVAGKLREALGPKALRLETPTERRVFLTVAVEDLEDAVRAVLGLSREARFMTISAVDEGLDLELLYHVDVGGTVVTVRIKVPKEEMEVLDISHLAPAAEFIEREIRDLFGLEFVGLKPEKLYTPEGYEEKPLKKPMEGALPPQARPMAEALMGSACSVSVSRAVMRKRQDLGLPAMPPMAMAKPEALEEVRSLAEEVGFTERAGYDLEKKRLRYR
;
A
#
# COMPACT_ATOMS: atom_id res chain seq x y z
N MET A 1 -14.54 28.40 -45.41
CA MET A 1 -14.38 29.85 -45.62
C MET A 1 -15.74 30.55 -45.48
N ARG A 2 -15.97 31.26 -44.37
CA ARG A 2 -16.82 32.46 -44.28
C ARG A 2 -16.69 33.03 -42.86
N PHE A 3 -15.91 34.10 -42.76
CA PHE A 3 -15.92 35.02 -41.63
C PHE A 3 -17.31 35.63 -41.49
N LEU A 4 -17.86 35.67 -40.29
CA LEU A 4 -18.98 36.55 -39.94
C LEU A 4 -18.68 37.20 -38.59
N ARG A 5 -18.42 38.49 -38.71
CA ARG A 5 -18.17 39.49 -37.67
C ARG A 5 -19.52 39.93 -37.11
N TRP A 6 -19.70 39.92 -35.79
CA TRP A 6 -20.75 40.68 -35.12
C TRP A 6 -20.16 41.41 -33.91
N GLY A 7 -20.39 42.72 -33.87
CA GLY A 7 -20.07 43.62 -32.76
C GLY A 7 -21.11 43.55 -31.64
N PRO A 8 -20.96 44.39 -30.61
CA PRO A 8 -21.35 44.08 -29.23
C PRO A 8 -22.79 44.47 -28.91
N LEU A 9 -23.42 43.70 -28.02
CA LEU A 9 -24.65 44.06 -27.33
C LEU A 9 -24.39 44.07 -25.82
N VAL A 10 -24.44 45.27 -25.26
CA VAL A 10 -24.39 45.58 -23.83
C VAL A 10 -25.81 45.55 -23.27
N ARG A 11 -26.01 44.81 -22.17
CA ARG A 11 -26.94 45.07 -21.04
C ARG A 11 -26.68 43.97 -20.01
N GLN A 12 -25.80 44.18 -19.04
CA GLN A 12 -26.05 44.86 -17.76
C GLN A 12 -27.26 44.27 -17.00
N VAL A 13 -26.98 43.29 -16.13
CA VAL A 13 -27.81 42.93 -14.97
C VAL A 13 -26.93 42.96 -13.72
N LEU A 14 -27.02 44.10 -13.04
CA LEU A 14 -26.93 44.38 -11.60
C LEU A 14 -26.19 43.39 -10.68
N LEU A 15 -24.99 43.82 -10.27
CA LEU A 15 -24.25 43.38 -9.09
C LEU A 15 -24.90 43.92 -7.81
N GLY A 16 -25.00 43.08 -6.77
CA GLY A 16 -25.30 43.50 -5.40
C GLY A 16 -24.10 44.19 -4.72
N PRO A 17 -24.32 45.09 -3.74
CA PRO A 17 -23.26 45.89 -3.15
C PRO A 17 -22.51 45.10 -2.07
N GLY A 18 -21.18 45.06 -2.17
CA GLY A 18 -20.33 44.37 -1.19
C GLY A 18 -18.88 44.14 -1.64
N HIS A 19 -18.50 44.49 -2.87
CA HIS A 19 -17.11 44.44 -3.30
C HIS A 19 -16.35 45.72 -2.92
N PRO A 20 -15.34 45.67 -2.03
CA PRO A 20 -14.30 46.70 -2.02
C PRO A 20 -13.52 46.58 -3.34
N GLY A 21 -13.30 47.74 -3.96
CA GLY A 21 -12.84 47.86 -5.35
C GLY A 21 -11.45 47.28 -5.62
N HIS A 22 -11.17 47.20 -6.93
CA HIS A 22 -9.85 46.94 -7.48
C HIS A 22 -8.77 47.80 -6.82
N ALA A 23 -8.04 47.20 -5.87
CA ALA A 23 -6.73 47.68 -5.46
C ALA A 23 -5.69 47.05 -6.40
N GLN A 24 -5.11 47.90 -7.26
CA GLN A 24 -3.81 47.65 -7.85
C GLN A 24 -2.79 47.50 -6.71
N GLY A 25 -1.93 46.48 -6.79
CA GLY A 25 -0.80 46.31 -5.86
C GLY A 25 -0.92 45.12 -4.90
N GLY A 26 -1.03 43.91 -5.43
CA GLY A 26 -0.74 42.68 -4.66
C GLY A 26 0.78 42.52 -4.51
N GLY A 27 1.38 43.22 -3.54
CA GLY A 27 2.78 43.02 -3.18
C GLY A 27 3.02 41.58 -2.72
N ALA A 28 4.27 41.10 -2.87
CA ALA A 28 4.73 39.77 -2.45
C ALA A 28 4.26 39.39 -1.02
N GLY A 29 4.03 40.37 -0.15
CA GLY A 29 3.51 40.20 1.20
C GLY A 29 2.09 39.64 1.33
N ALA A 30 1.20 39.73 0.33
CA ALA A 30 -0.16 39.14 0.41
C ALA A 30 -0.15 37.63 0.16
N HIS A 31 0.69 37.17 -0.77
CA HIS A 31 0.95 35.75 -1.00
C HIS A 31 1.76 35.16 0.17
N GLU A 32 2.69 35.93 0.72
CA GLU A 32 3.47 35.55 1.90
C GLU A 32 2.62 35.55 3.20
N ALA A 33 1.63 36.44 3.32
CA ALA A 33 0.70 36.45 4.45
C ALA A 33 -0.34 35.31 4.38
N TYR A 34 -0.77 34.91 3.18
CA TYR A 34 -1.57 33.68 2.98
C TYR A 34 -0.77 32.43 3.39
N LEU A 35 0.52 32.37 3.04
CA LEU A 35 1.42 31.29 3.44
C LEU A 35 1.76 31.28 4.94
N ARG A 36 1.67 32.44 5.62
CA ARG A 36 1.88 32.56 7.08
C ARG A 36 0.66 32.15 7.92
N GLY A 37 -0.48 31.85 7.28
CA GLY A 37 -1.76 31.60 7.94
C GLY A 37 -1.91 30.22 8.61
N VAL A 38 -1.66 29.10 7.93
CA VAL A 38 -1.87 27.76 8.52
C VAL A 38 -0.97 26.72 7.85
N SER A 39 0.34 26.95 7.86
CA SER A 39 1.26 25.95 7.34
C SER A 39 1.70 25.05 8.50
N MET A 40 1.16 23.82 8.56
CA MET A 40 1.56 22.88 9.61
C MET A 40 2.96 22.36 9.31
N ARG A 41 3.82 22.26 10.33
CA ARG A 41 5.15 21.63 10.17
C ARG A 41 5.05 20.12 10.32
N ALA A 42 5.99 19.40 9.70
CA ALA A 42 6.04 17.94 9.74
C ALA A 42 6.03 17.38 11.17
N GLU A 43 6.77 17.98 12.12
CA GLU A 43 6.80 17.53 13.52
C GLU A 43 5.46 17.70 14.24
N GLU A 44 4.73 18.79 13.95
CA GLU A 44 3.41 19.03 14.53
C GLU A 44 2.39 18.01 14.00
N VAL A 45 2.41 17.79 12.68
CA VAL A 45 1.58 16.78 12.02
C VAL A 45 1.90 15.38 12.58
N ALA A 46 3.18 15.05 12.72
CA ALA A 46 3.66 13.81 13.29
C ALA A 46 3.15 13.59 14.72
N GLY A 47 3.20 14.63 15.56
CA GLY A 47 2.70 14.58 16.94
C GLY A 47 1.21 14.27 16.99
N LYS A 48 0.40 15.00 16.21
CA LYS A 48 -1.06 14.80 16.14
C LYS A 48 -1.42 13.41 15.63
N LEU A 49 -0.72 12.91 14.61
CA LEU A 49 -0.95 11.56 14.07
C LEU A 49 -0.58 10.47 15.08
N ARG A 50 0.50 10.66 15.83
CA ARG A 50 0.90 9.72 16.90
C ARG A 50 -0.14 9.65 18.00
N GLU A 51 -0.71 10.79 18.40
CA GLU A 51 -1.79 10.85 19.38
C GLU A 51 -3.08 10.19 18.87
N ALA A 52 -3.45 10.47 17.62
CA ALA A 52 -4.68 9.95 17.02
C ALA A 52 -4.64 8.43 16.74
N LEU A 53 -3.50 7.90 16.29
CA LEU A 53 -3.38 6.51 15.84
C LEU A 53 -2.76 5.58 16.88
N GLY A 54 -2.00 6.12 17.84
CA GLY A 54 -1.35 5.34 18.90
C GLY A 54 -0.53 4.17 18.33
N PRO A 55 -0.84 2.91 18.70
CA PRO A 55 -0.09 1.73 18.24
C PRO A 55 -0.27 1.41 16.76
N LYS A 56 -1.32 1.94 16.10
CA LYS A 56 -1.54 1.74 14.65
C LYS A 56 -0.47 2.43 13.80
N ALA A 57 0.16 3.49 14.33
CA ALA A 57 1.27 4.18 13.69
C ALA A 57 2.59 3.41 13.88
N LEU A 58 2.78 2.35 13.09
CA LEU A 58 3.95 1.45 13.18
C LEU A 58 5.28 2.20 13.04
N ARG A 59 5.33 3.16 12.11
CA ARG A 59 6.52 3.98 11.88
C ARG A 59 6.11 5.37 11.43
N LEU A 60 6.78 6.38 11.97
CA LEU A 60 6.51 7.78 11.63
C LEU A 60 7.83 8.52 11.46
N GLU A 61 8.04 9.07 10.27
CA GLU A 61 9.28 9.74 9.87
C GLU A 61 9.00 11.14 9.31
N THR A 62 9.88 12.09 9.62
CA THR A 62 9.80 13.48 9.17
C THR A 62 11.07 13.88 8.43
N PRO A 63 11.31 13.37 7.21
CA PRO A 63 12.59 13.58 6.51
C PRO A 63 12.86 15.04 6.13
N THR A 64 11.83 15.88 6.05
CA THR A 64 11.95 17.33 5.83
C THR A 64 10.89 18.05 6.65
N GLU A 65 11.01 19.37 6.81
CA GLU A 65 10.03 20.19 7.52
C GLU A 65 8.59 20.12 6.97
N ARG A 66 8.43 19.62 5.74
CA ARG A 66 7.17 19.58 4.97
C ARG A 66 6.77 18.19 4.49
N ARG A 67 7.42 17.13 5.01
CA ARG A 67 7.08 15.75 4.65
C ARG A 67 6.98 14.87 5.88
N VAL A 68 5.90 14.10 5.94
CA VAL A 68 5.69 13.06 6.94
C VAL A 68 5.44 11.74 6.21
N PHE A 69 6.13 10.68 6.62
CA PHE A 69 5.82 9.31 6.22
C PHE A 69 5.24 8.59 7.42
N LEU A 70 4.04 8.05 7.24
CA LEU A 70 3.32 7.27 8.23
C LEU A 70 3.17 5.85 7.67
N THR A 71 3.77 4.86 8.31
CA THR A 71 3.56 3.44 7.96
C THR A 71 2.53 2.85 8.91
N VAL A 72 1.53 2.17 8.35
CA VAL A 72 0.47 1.46 9.09
C VAL A 72 0.27 0.06 8.50
N ALA A 73 -0.45 -0.79 9.22
CA ALA A 73 -0.89 -2.08 8.69
C ALA A 73 -2.00 -1.89 7.65
N VAL A 74 -2.24 -2.88 6.79
CA VAL A 74 -3.24 -2.78 5.70
C VAL A 74 -4.65 -2.56 6.27
N GLU A 75 -4.96 -3.26 7.36
CA GLU A 75 -6.22 -3.18 8.11
C GLU A 75 -6.46 -1.81 8.75
N ASP A 76 -5.41 -1.02 8.98
CA ASP A 76 -5.48 0.30 9.59
C ASP A 76 -5.44 1.44 8.56
N LEU A 77 -5.42 1.12 7.25
CA LEU A 77 -5.35 2.11 6.17
C LEU A 77 -6.47 3.14 6.27
N GLU A 78 -7.72 2.69 6.41
CA GLU A 78 -8.88 3.59 6.42
C GLU A 78 -8.82 4.57 7.59
N ASP A 79 -8.49 4.07 8.79
CA ASP A 79 -8.32 4.89 9.99
C ASP A 79 -7.18 5.90 9.83
N ALA A 80 -6.06 5.49 9.25
CA ALA A 80 -4.92 6.35 8.99
C ALA A 80 -5.28 7.48 8.00
N VAL A 81 -5.91 7.15 6.87
CA VAL A 81 -6.32 8.14 5.86
C VAL A 81 -7.36 9.11 6.46
N ARG A 82 -8.34 8.59 7.21
CA ARG A 82 -9.33 9.40 7.92
C ARG A 82 -8.68 10.35 8.93
N ALA A 83 -7.71 9.88 9.70
CA ALA A 83 -6.97 10.70 10.67
C ALA A 83 -6.20 11.82 9.97
N VAL A 84 -5.51 11.52 8.86
CA VAL A 84 -4.75 12.51 8.09
C VAL A 84 -5.66 13.57 7.47
N LEU A 85 -6.76 13.17 6.83
CA LEU A 85 -7.75 14.10 6.27
C LEU A 85 -8.42 14.95 7.36
N GLY A 86 -8.57 14.41 8.57
CA GLY A 86 -9.13 15.11 9.73
C GLY A 86 -8.23 16.17 10.37
N LEU A 87 -6.93 16.20 10.04
CA LEU A 87 -5.98 17.16 10.64
C LEU A 87 -6.24 18.61 10.24
N SER A 88 -6.82 18.83 9.05
CA SER A 88 -7.14 20.17 8.54
C SER A 88 -8.39 20.11 7.67
N ARG A 89 -9.22 21.14 7.75
CA ARG A 89 -10.38 21.30 6.85
C ARG A 89 -9.97 21.55 5.39
N GLU A 90 -8.74 22.00 5.18
CA GLU A 90 -8.14 22.23 3.86
C GLU A 90 -7.28 21.05 3.41
N ALA A 91 -7.32 19.91 4.12
CA ALA A 91 -6.60 18.72 3.70
C ALA A 91 -7.10 18.24 2.33
N ARG A 92 -6.17 17.94 1.43
CA ARG A 92 -6.47 17.52 0.06
C ARG A 92 -5.77 16.23 -0.27
N PHE A 93 -6.56 15.22 -0.62
CA PHE A 93 -6.03 14.01 -1.22
C PHE A 93 -5.38 14.35 -2.57
N MET A 94 -4.16 13.86 -2.78
CA MET A 94 -3.36 14.17 -3.97
C MET A 94 -3.35 13.01 -4.95
N THR A 95 -2.74 11.89 -4.55
CA THR A 95 -2.57 10.71 -5.42
C THR A 95 -2.22 9.47 -4.60
N ILE A 96 -2.30 8.30 -5.24
CA ILE A 96 -1.77 7.03 -4.76
C ILE A 96 -0.63 6.63 -5.70
N SER A 97 0.52 6.30 -5.14
CA SER A 97 1.60 5.66 -5.89
C SER A 97 1.67 4.19 -5.49
N ALA A 98 1.67 3.29 -6.48
CA ALA A 98 1.92 1.88 -6.27
C ALA A 98 3.34 1.53 -6.74
N VAL A 99 4.12 0.87 -5.87
CA VAL A 99 5.48 0.45 -6.17
C VAL A 99 5.59 -1.05 -5.93
N ASP A 100 5.89 -1.79 -6.99
CA ASP A 100 6.18 -3.21 -6.89
C ASP A 100 7.61 -3.41 -6.35
N GLU A 101 7.73 -3.79 -5.08
CA GLU A 101 8.99 -4.12 -4.41
C GLU A 101 9.39 -5.59 -4.62
N GLY A 102 8.78 -6.26 -5.61
CA GLY A 102 8.97 -7.65 -5.93
C GLY A 102 8.03 -8.56 -5.15
N LEU A 103 8.07 -8.44 -3.83
CA LEU A 103 7.31 -9.25 -2.88
C LEU A 103 5.95 -8.71 -2.51
N ASP A 104 6.02 -7.46 -2.16
CA ASP A 104 4.95 -6.69 -1.61
C ASP A 104 4.72 -5.56 -2.61
N LEU A 105 3.47 -5.20 -2.78
CA LEU A 105 3.08 -3.98 -3.43
C LEU A 105 3.02 -2.90 -2.35
N GLU A 106 3.90 -1.92 -2.43
CA GLU A 106 3.85 -0.75 -1.55
C GLU A 106 2.86 0.26 -2.13
N LEU A 107 1.87 0.68 -1.33
CA LEU A 107 0.95 1.75 -1.68
C LEU A 107 1.25 2.99 -0.83
N LEU A 108 1.37 4.12 -1.50
CA LEU A 108 1.71 5.42 -0.93
C LEU A 108 0.57 6.40 -1.20
N TYR A 109 -0.24 6.67 -0.18
CA TYR A 109 -1.35 7.62 -0.26
C TYR A 109 -0.84 9.00 0.16
N HIS A 110 -0.86 9.95 -0.76
CA HIS A 110 -0.35 11.30 -0.54
C HIS A 110 -1.48 12.28 -0.26
N VAL A 111 -1.39 12.99 0.86
CA VAL A 111 -2.35 14.01 1.29
C VAL A 111 -1.61 15.30 1.61
N ASP A 112 -2.04 16.41 1.04
CA ASP A 112 -1.57 17.75 1.41
C ASP A 112 -2.36 18.24 2.63
N VAL A 113 -1.64 18.56 3.70
CA VAL A 113 -2.21 19.08 4.95
C VAL A 113 -1.58 20.45 5.21
N GLY A 114 -2.19 21.51 4.69
CA GLY A 114 -1.72 22.88 4.86
C GLY A 114 -0.28 23.10 4.35
N GLY A 115 0.07 22.52 3.20
CA GLY A 115 1.41 22.64 2.61
C GLY A 115 2.44 21.63 3.13
N THR A 116 2.07 20.73 4.04
CA THR A 116 2.87 19.56 4.42
C THR A 116 2.29 18.31 3.80
N VAL A 117 3.10 17.57 3.05
CA VAL A 117 2.68 16.32 2.42
C VAL A 117 2.83 15.17 3.41
N VAL A 118 1.71 14.55 3.75
CA VAL A 118 1.66 13.31 4.52
C VAL A 118 1.51 12.15 3.55
N THR A 119 2.40 11.17 3.66
CA THR A 119 2.36 9.93 2.89
C THR A 119 2.01 8.78 3.82
N VAL A 120 0.81 8.23 3.68
CA VAL A 120 0.42 6.98 4.35
C VAL A 120 0.92 5.82 3.50
N ARG A 121 1.76 4.98 4.10
CA ARG A 121 2.41 3.83 3.48
C ARG A 121 1.81 2.55 4.05
N ILE A 122 1.40 1.65 3.16
CA ILE A 122 1.08 0.27 3.48
C ILE A 122 1.83 -0.67 2.55
N LYS A 123 2.11 -1.88 3.02
CA LYS A 123 2.72 -2.95 2.22
C LYS A 123 1.74 -4.10 2.11
N VAL A 124 1.36 -4.43 0.88
CA VAL A 124 0.39 -5.48 0.57
C VAL A 124 1.14 -6.67 0.00
N PRO A 125 1.09 -7.84 0.64
CA PRO A 125 1.72 -9.04 0.08
C PRO A 125 1.11 -9.41 -1.28
N LYS A 126 1.94 -9.81 -2.25
CA LYS A 126 1.46 -10.26 -3.57
C LYS A 126 0.59 -11.53 -3.52
N GLU A 127 0.59 -12.23 -2.40
CA GLU A 127 -0.27 -13.39 -2.15
C GLU A 127 -1.70 -13.01 -1.80
N GLU A 128 -1.89 -11.85 -1.17
CA GLU A 128 -3.20 -11.34 -0.74
C GLU A 128 -3.80 -10.45 -1.84
N MET A 129 -3.01 -9.49 -2.35
CA MET A 129 -3.40 -8.55 -3.41
C MET A 129 -4.79 -7.91 -3.22
N GLU A 130 -5.18 -7.65 -1.97
CA GLU A 130 -6.48 -7.09 -1.61
C GLU A 130 -6.30 -5.95 -0.61
N VAL A 131 -7.00 -4.83 -0.83
CA VAL A 131 -7.03 -3.65 0.05
C VAL A 131 -8.45 -3.07 0.08
N LEU A 132 -8.82 -2.32 1.12
CA LEU A 132 -10.10 -1.60 1.16
C LEU A 132 -10.06 -0.37 0.23
N ASP A 133 -11.15 -0.14 -0.52
CA ASP A 133 -11.40 1.12 -1.22
C ASP A 133 -11.55 2.28 -0.21
N ILE A 134 -10.93 3.42 -0.49
CA ILE A 134 -11.06 4.65 0.33
C ILE A 134 -11.82 5.77 -0.38
N SER A 135 -12.46 5.49 -1.52
CA SER A 135 -13.19 6.50 -2.32
C SER A 135 -14.34 7.18 -1.56
N HIS A 136 -14.90 6.54 -0.54
CA HIS A 136 -15.89 7.15 0.37
C HIS A 136 -15.29 8.24 1.26
N LEU A 137 -13.98 8.21 1.52
CA LEU A 137 -13.24 9.25 2.23
C LEU A 137 -12.70 10.32 1.28
N ALA A 138 -12.17 9.86 0.14
CA ALA A 138 -11.56 10.72 -0.86
C ALA A 138 -12.05 10.30 -2.25
N PRO A 139 -13.09 10.94 -2.82
CA PRO A 139 -13.69 10.52 -4.09
C PRO A 139 -12.70 10.46 -5.27
N ALA A 140 -11.63 11.24 -5.22
CA ALA A 140 -10.57 11.20 -6.23
C ALA A 140 -9.74 9.89 -6.22
N ALA A 141 -9.73 9.16 -5.10
CA ALA A 141 -9.05 7.87 -4.98
C ALA A 141 -9.62 6.82 -5.95
N GLU A 142 -10.92 6.85 -6.24
CA GLU A 142 -11.59 5.88 -7.12
C GLU A 142 -10.85 5.72 -8.46
N PHE A 143 -10.44 6.84 -9.08
CA PHE A 143 -9.75 6.79 -10.37
C PHE A 143 -8.38 6.12 -10.27
N ILE A 144 -7.66 6.42 -9.21
CA ILE A 144 -6.28 5.95 -9.03
C ILE A 144 -6.27 4.50 -8.57
N GLU A 145 -7.20 4.10 -7.71
CA GLU A 145 -7.38 2.69 -7.31
C GLU A 145 -7.78 1.82 -8.51
N ARG A 146 -8.66 2.32 -9.39
CA ARG A 146 -9.00 1.63 -10.65
C ARG A 146 -7.79 1.50 -11.57
N GLU A 147 -6.97 2.53 -11.68
CA GLU A 147 -5.71 2.47 -12.43
C GLU A 147 -4.74 1.43 -11.83
N ILE A 148 -4.57 1.41 -10.51
CA ILE A 148 -3.71 0.44 -9.82
C ILE A 148 -4.22 -0.99 -10.02
N ARG A 149 -5.53 -1.23 -9.94
CA ARG A 149 -6.13 -2.54 -10.24
C ARG A 149 -5.85 -2.97 -11.67
N ASP A 150 -6.00 -2.06 -12.63
CA ASP A 150 -5.79 -2.37 -14.04
C ASP A 150 -4.32 -2.69 -14.33
N LEU A 151 -3.38 -1.93 -13.76
CA LEU A 151 -1.95 -2.03 -14.06
C LEU A 151 -1.17 -3.05 -13.21
N PHE A 152 -1.52 -3.19 -11.94
CA PHE A 152 -0.83 -4.07 -10.97
C PHE A 152 -1.66 -5.31 -10.61
N GLY A 153 -2.97 -5.32 -10.86
CA GLY A 153 -3.85 -6.43 -10.52
C GLY A 153 -4.14 -6.54 -9.03
N LEU A 154 -4.12 -5.42 -8.31
CA LEU A 154 -4.54 -5.31 -6.92
C LEU A 154 -6.05 -5.07 -6.85
N GLU A 155 -6.76 -5.89 -6.09
CA GLU A 155 -8.20 -5.72 -5.90
C GLU A 155 -8.50 -4.77 -4.73
N PHE A 156 -9.43 -3.86 -4.96
CA PHE A 156 -9.93 -2.92 -3.95
C PHE A 156 -11.36 -3.30 -3.57
N VAL A 157 -11.57 -3.70 -2.31
CA VAL A 157 -12.87 -4.15 -1.82
C VAL A 157 -13.81 -2.96 -1.70
N GLY A 158 -14.93 -3.02 -2.43
CA GLY A 158 -15.92 -1.93 -2.51
C GLY A 158 -15.80 -1.06 -3.75
N LEU A 159 -14.71 -1.19 -4.51
CA LEU A 159 -14.48 -0.43 -5.74
C LEU A 159 -15.36 -0.95 -6.89
N LYS A 160 -15.80 -0.05 -7.77
CA LYS A 160 -16.60 -0.42 -8.95
C LYS A 160 -15.82 -1.35 -9.90
N PRO A 161 -16.45 -2.34 -10.53
CA PRO A 161 -15.75 -3.39 -11.29
C PRO A 161 -15.19 -2.93 -12.65
N GLU A 162 -15.59 -1.77 -13.16
CA GLU A 162 -15.23 -1.34 -14.52
C GLU A 162 -13.75 -0.94 -14.63
N LYS A 163 -13.07 -1.44 -15.67
CA LYS A 163 -11.72 -0.99 -16.06
C LYS A 163 -11.73 0.52 -16.37
N LEU A 164 -10.62 1.18 -16.10
CA LEU A 164 -10.43 2.60 -16.37
C LEU A 164 -9.32 2.84 -17.40
N TYR A 165 -8.20 2.14 -17.25
CA TYR A 165 -6.97 2.44 -17.97
C TYR A 165 -6.71 1.45 -19.10
N THR A 166 -6.94 0.16 -18.87
CA THR A 166 -6.66 -0.87 -19.88
C THR A 166 -7.87 -1.13 -20.79
N PRO A 167 -7.66 -1.38 -22.11
CA PRO A 167 -8.75 -1.70 -23.02
C PRO A 167 -9.53 -2.96 -22.61
N GLU A 168 -10.77 -3.08 -23.11
CA GLU A 168 -11.53 -4.33 -22.97
C GLU A 168 -10.74 -5.52 -23.54
N GLY A 169 -10.72 -6.63 -22.79
CA GLY A 169 -9.96 -7.84 -23.14
C GLY A 169 -8.45 -7.78 -22.83
N TYR A 170 -7.94 -6.68 -22.29
CA TYR A 170 -6.53 -6.60 -21.86
C TYR A 170 -6.35 -7.17 -20.44
N GLU A 171 -5.83 -8.39 -20.33
CA GLU A 171 -5.70 -9.12 -19.07
C GLU A 171 -4.32 -9.04 -18.42
N GLU A 172 -3.33 -8.52 -19.15
CA GLU A 172 -1.96 -8.38 -18.64
C GLU A 172 -1.86 -7.27 -17.58
N LYS A 173 -0.91 -7.43 -16.65
CA LYS A 173 -0.62 -6.49 -15.56
C LYS A 173 0.78 -5.90 -15.76
N PRO A 174 0.94 -4.88 -16.64
CA PRO A 174 2.24 -4.46 -17.15
C PRO A 174 3.17 -3.89 -16.07
N LEU A 175 2.62 -3.35 -14.98
CA LEU A 175 3.42 -2.80 -13.88
C LEU A 175 3.62 -3.78 -12.72
N LYS A 176 3.01 -4.97 -12.79
CA LYS A 176 3.28 -6.06 -11.86
C LYS A 176 4.56 -6.77 -12.29
N LYS A 177 5.63 -6.64 -11.49
CA LYS A 177 6.87 -7.38 -11.71
C LYS A 177 6.60 -8.89 -11.57
N PRO A 178 7.24 -9.72 -12.40
CA PRO A 178 7.19 -11.17 -12.23
C PRO A 178 7.76 -11.54 -10.85
N MET A 179 7.20 -12.57 -10.22
CA MET A 179 7.77 -13.11 -8.98
C MET A 179 9.02 -13.94 -9.33
N GLU A 180 10.18 -13.30 -9.35
CA GLU A 180 11.46 -13.91 -9.72
C GLU A 180 12.22 -14.37 -8.48
N GLY A 181 12.38 -15.68 -8.37
CA GLY A 181 13.04 -16.32 -7.25
C GLY A 181 14.22 -17.15 -7.70
N ALA A 182 15.22 -17.29 -6.83
CA ALA A 182 16.29 -18.27 -7.03
C ALA A 182 15.74 -19.70 -7.20
N LEU A 183 14.53 -19.97 -6.68
CA LEU A 183 13.86 -21.25 -6.80
C LEU A 183 12.84 -21.27 -7.95
N PRO A 184 12.89 -22.29 -8.82
CA PRO A 184 11.89 -22.48 -9.85
C PRO A 184 10.50 -22.74 -9.22
N PRO A 185 9.39 -22.39 -9.89
CA PRO A 185 8.03 -22.53 -9.36
C PRO A 185 7.70 -23.89 -8.73
N GLN A 186 8.24 -24.97 -9.29
CA GLN A 186 8.01 -26.34 -8.83
C GLN A 186 8.72 -26.66 -7.50
N ALA A 187 9.84 -25.99 -7.21
CA ALA A 187 10.62 -26.22 -5.99
C ALA A 187 10.11 -25.41 -4.79
N ARG A 188 9.28 -24.39 -5.03
CA ARG A 188 8.82 -23.44 -4.00
C ARG A 188 8.02 -24.14 -2.90
N PRO A 189 6.98 -24.94 -3.19
CA PRO A 189 6.21 -25.62 -2.15
C PRO A 189 7.06 -26.61 -1.34
N MET A 190 8.07 -27.21 -1.97
CA MET A 190 8.97 -28.16 -1.31
C MET A 190 9.92 -27.45 -0.34
N ALA A 191 10.46 -26.29 -0.73
CA ALA A 191 11.29 -25.47 0.14
C ALA A 191 10.48 -24.87 1.30
N GLU A 192 9.23 -24.44 1.08
CA GLU A 192 8.33 -24.02 2.17
C GLU A 192 8.01 -25.16 3.13
N ALA A 193 7.69 -26.36 2.61
CA ALA A 193 7.44 -27.53 3.44
C ALA A 193 8.69 -27.93 4.25
N LEU A 194 9.88 -27.89 3.64
CA LEU A 194 11.13 -28.18 4.31
C LEU A 194 11.43 -27.17 5.41
N MET A 195 11.23 -25.87 5.18
CA MET A 195 11.52 -24.84 6.19
C MET A 195 10.42 -24.75 7.27
N GLY A 196 9.19 -25.09 6.92
CA GLY A 196 8.04 -25.11 7.83
C GLY A 196 8.01 -26.34 8.72
N SER A 197 8.41 -27.50 8.20
CA SER A 197 8.25 -28.81 8.84
C SER A 197 9.52 -29.67 8.85
N ALA A 198 10.68 -29.14 8.43
CA ALA A 198 11.91 -29.92 8.28
C ALA A 198 11.73 -31.20 7.43
N CYS A 199 10.72 -31.21 6.55
CA CYS A 199 10.35 -32.34 5.74
C CYS A 199 9.89 -31.89 4.35
N SER A 200 10.54 -32.43 3.32
CA SER A 200 10.21 -32.15 1.91
C SER A 200 9.13 -33.08 1.35
N VAL A 201 8.80 -34.17 2.05
CA VAL A 201 7.86 -35.19 1.59
C VAL A 201 6.59 -35.13 2.44
N SER A 202 5.44 -34.90 1.81
CA SER A 202 4.15 -35.08 2.48
C SER A 202 3.89 -36.58 2.70
N VAL A 203 3.67 -36.99 3.95
CA VAL A 203 3.25 -38.37 4.24
C VAL A 203 1.78 -38.50 3.87
N SER A 204 1.45 -39.36 2.90
CA SER A 204 0.06 -39.56 2.49
C SER A 204 -0.78 -40.20 3.60
N ARG A 205 -2.09 -39.91 3.65
CA ARG A 205 -3.02 -40.54 4.60
C ARG A 205 -3.00 -42.08 4.54
N ALA A 206 -2.76 -42.64 3.36
CA ALA A 206 -2.65 -44.08 3.17
C ALA A 206 -1.41 -44.67 3.88
N VAL A 207 -0.28 -43.96 3.84
CA VAL A 207 0.95 -44.36 4.55
C VAL A 207 0.76 -44.21 6.05
N MET A 208 0.10 -43.14 6.52
CA MET A 208 -0.20 -42.95 7.95
C MET A 208 -1.06 -44.09 8.51
N ARG A 209 -2.12 -44.48 7.80
CA ARG A 209 -3.03 -45.57 8.19
C ARG A 209 -2.30 -46.91 8.26
N LYS A 210 -1.50 -47.24 7.25
CA LYS A 210 -0.72 -48.48 7.21
C LYS A 210 0.29 -48.58 8.36
N ARG A 211 0.82 -47.46 8.84
CA ARG A 211 1.71 -47.43 10.01
C ARG A 211 0.96 -47.70 11.31
N GLN A 212 -0.22 -47.12 11.47
CA GLN A 212 -1.09 -47.40 12.63
C GLN A 212 -1.51 -48.87 12.68
N ASP A 213 -1.84 -49.47 11.53
CA ASP A 213 -2.17 -50.90 11.43
C ASP A 213 -1.00 -51.80 11.85
N LEU A 214 0.24 -51.32 11.74
CA LEU A 214 1.46 -52.00 12.16
C LEU A 214 1.88 -51.68 13.60
N GLY A 215 1.04 -50.98 14.38
CA GLY A 215 1.35 -50.58 15.76
C GLY A 215 2.41 -49.48 15.88
N LEU A 216 2.73 -48.79 14.77
CA LEU A 216 3.67 -47.67 14.75
C LEU A 216 2.93 -46.33 14.84
N PRO A 217 3.57 -45.26 15.35
CA PRO A 217 3.01 -43.91 15.27
C PRO A 217 2.67 -43.51 13.83
N ALA A 218 1.51 -42.85 13.69
CA ALA A 218 0.92 -42.47 12.40
C ALA A 218 1.88 -41.65 11.54
N MET A 219 2.63 -40.74 12.17
CA MET A 219 3.75 -40.06 11.54
C MET A 219 5.07 -40.78 11.83
N PRO A 220 5.92 -41.01 10.81
CA PRO A 220 7.30 -41.39 11.04
C PRO A 220 8.04 -40.38 11.92
N PRO A 221 9.10 -40.80 12.64
CA PRO A 221 9.97 -39.89 13.37
C PRO A 221 10.77 -39.04 12.37
N MET A 222 10.12 -38.00 11.85
CA MET A 222 10.70 -36.98 10.99
C MET A 222 11.08 -35.76 11.83
N ALA A 223 11.96 -34.93 11.30
CA ALA A 223 12.41 -33.72 11.97
C ALA A 223 11.24 -32.79 12.40
N MET A 224 10.11 -32.75 11.67
CA MET A 224 8.89 -32.03 12.14
C MET A 224 8.36 -32.45 13.50
N ALA A 225 8.61 -33.68 13.94
CA ALA A 225 8.09 -34.19 15.21
C ALA A 225 8.92 -33.74 16.43
N LYS A 226 10.05 -33.05 16.20
CA LYS A 226 10.94 -32.52 17.24
C LYS A 226 11.17 -31.02 17.00
N PRO A 227 10.66 -30.13 17.85
CA PRO A 227 10.85 -28.69 17.70
C PRO A 227 12.31 -28.27 17.58
N GLU A 228 13.21 -28.95 18.30
CA GLU A 228 14.65 -28.66 18.31
C GLU A 228 15.29 -28.94 16.94
N ALA A 229 14.88 -30.02 16.28
CA ALA A 229 15.36 -30.38 14.95
C ALA A 229 14.84 -29.42 13.86
N LEU A 230 13.65 -28.86 14.07
CA LEU A 230 13.09 -27.84 13.17
C LEU A 230 13.84 -26.51 13.29
N GLU A 231 14.22 -26.11 14.51
CA GLU A 231 15.05 -24.92 14.73
C GLU A 231 16.46 -25.09 14.17
N GLU A 232 17.07 -26.27 14.30
CA GLU A 232 18.39 -26.56 13.73
C GLU A 232 18.40 -26.38 12.20
N VAL A 233 17.37 -26.87 11.50
CA VAL A 233 17.25 -26.70 10.04
C VAL A 233 17.10 -25.23 9.66
N ARG A 234 16.35 -24.45 10.43
CA ARG A 234 16.18 -23.00 10.18
C ARG A 234 17.45 -22.22 10.44
N SER A 235 18.11 -22.49 11.57
CA SER A 235 19.39 -21.89 11.94
C SER A 235 20.45 -22.18 10.88
N LEU A 236 20.55 -23.42 10.41
CA LEU A 236 21.45 -23.79 9.31
C LEU A 236 21.13 -23.01 8.03
N ALA A 237 19.85 -22.88 7.68
CA ALA A 237 19.43 -22.14 6.48
C ALA A 237 19.74 -20.63 6.57
N GLU A 238 19.67 -20.04 7.77
CA GLU A 238 20.11 -18.67 8.02
C GLU A 238 21.64 -18.53 7.91
N GLU A 239 22.40 -19.41 8.56
CA GLU A 239 23.88 -19.38 8.57
C GLU A 239 24.48 -19.50 7.17
N VAL A 240 23.89 -20.34 6.31
CA VAL A 240 24.34 -20.50 4.91
C VAL A 240 23.74 -19.46 3.96
N GLY A 241 23.05 -18.44 4.49
CA GLY A 241 22.42 -17.37 3.73
C GLY A 241 21.37 -17.88 2.73
N PHE A 242 20.75 -19.03 2.98
CA PHE A 242 19.70 -19.56 2.10
C PHE A 242 18.43 -18.72 2.21
N THR A 243 18.07 -18.29 3.43
CA THR A 243 16.89 -17.46 3.66
C THR A 243 16.94 -16.16 2.87
N GLU A 244 18.09 -15.48 2.82
CA GLU A 244 18.26 -14.27 2.02
C GLU A 244 18.22 -14.56 0.50
N ARG A 245 18.97 -15.57 0.03
CA ARG A 245 19.06 -15.89 -1.40
C ARG A 245 17.77 -16.42 -2.00
N ALA A 246 17.05 -17.25 -1.25
CA ALA A 246 15.76 -17.80 -1.66
C ALA A 246 14.60 -16.85 -1.34
N GLY A 247 14.87 -15.77 -0.59
CA GLY A 247 13.89 -14.85 -0.05
C GLY A 247 12.90 -15.54 0.89
N TYR A 248 13.32 -16.46 1.75
CA TYR A 248 12.43 -17.12 2.69
C TYR A 248 12.17 -16.25 3.93
N ASP A 249 10.90 -16.00 4.23
CA ASP A 249 10.45 -15.30 5.45
C ASP A 249 10.20 -16.33 6.57
N LEU A 250 10.97 -16.24 7.65
CA LEU A 250 10.92 -17.18 8.77
C LEU A 250 9.70 -16.99 9.67
N GLU A 251 9.22 -15.75 9.81
CA GLU A 251 8.05 -15.45 10.63
C GLU A 251 6.79 -15.97 9.94
N LYS A 252 6.65 -15.66 8.65
CA LYS A 252 5.50 -16.10 7.85
C LYS A 252 5.62 -17.53 7.36
N LYS A 253 6.83 -18.12 7.43
CA LYS A 253 7.16 -19.49 7.01
C LYS A 253 6.85 -19.74 5.53
N ARG A 254 7.16 -18.77 4.66
CA ARG A 254 6.88 -18.84 3.22
C ARG A 254 8.00 -18.22 2.41
N LEU A 255 8.11 -18.65 1.15
CA LEU A 255 9.01 -18.02 0.21
C LEU A 255 8.42 -16.72 -0.28
N ARG A 256 9.28 -15.73 -0.29
CA ARG A 256 9.04 -14.37 -0.71
C ARG A 256 10.05 -14.14 -1.87
N TYR A 257 9.57 -13.87 -3.09
CA TYR A 257 10.39 -13.47 -4.27
C TYR A 257 10.43 -11.97 -4.63
N ARG A 258 11.61 -11.46 -5.03
CA ARG A 258 11.78 -10.08 -5.51
C ARG A 258 11.39 -9.89 -6.98
#